data_AF-A0A151T5X7-F1
#
_entry.id   AF-A0A151T5X7-F1
#
_cell.length_a   1.000
_cell.length_b   1.000
_cell.length_c   1.000
_cell.angle_alpha   90.00
_cell.angle_beta   90.00
_cell.angle_gamma   90.00
#
_symmetry.space_group_name_H-M   'P 1'
#
loop_
_entity.id
_entity.type
_entity.pdbx_description
1 polymer ?
#
loop_
_entity_poly.entity_id
_entity_poly.type
_entity_poly.pdbx_seq_one_letter_code
_entity_poly.pdbx_strand_id
1 'polypeptide(L)'
;MNSEQMLQVPAMLDEEEVTATVPNRYLVCCSYFYLSVVRKLQGDEWQAALHFLQAVLVSPRLVWTEFASQLCESLFPQSNMSMMQGNCSSRSLESVSSEDGIDEAIREVARRYKECLVYYQVMLYGETPWWRSYCGKQSARSV
;
A
#
# COMPACT_ATOMS: atom_id res chain seq x y z
N MET A 1 -2.48 -16.82 -19.33
CA MET A 1 -3.05 -15.78 -18.45
C MET A 1 -1.99 -15.41 -17.43
N ASN A 2 -1.68 -14.12 -17.28
CA ASN A 2 -0.75 -13.65 -16.25
C ASN A 2 -1.54 -13.53 -14.94
N SER A 3 -1.04 -14.13 -13.85
CA SER A 3 -1.68 -14.10 -12.52
C SER A 3 -1.96 -12.67 -12.06
N GLU A 4 -1.10 -11.72 -12.41
CA GLU A 4 -1.28 -10.29 -12.14
C GLU A 4 -2.57 -9.74 -12.78
N GLN A 5 -2.80 -10.02 -14.06
CA GLN A 5 -3.98 -9.52 -14.79
C GLN A 5 -5.28 -10.07 -14.20
N MET A 6 -5.26 -11.29 -13.68
CA MET A 6 -6.43 -11.88 -13.03
C MET A 6 -6.78 -11.20 -11.71
N LEU A 7 -5.79 -10.63 -11.02
CA LEU A 7 -5.99 -9.94 -9.74
C LEU A 7 -6.36 -8.46 -9.91
N GLN A 8 -6.16 -7.87 -11.09
CA GLN A 8 -6.52 -6.47 -11.35
C GLN A 8 -8.04 -6.23 -11.32
N VAL A 9 -8.83 -7.15 -11.88
CA VAL A 9 -10.29 -7.03 -11.91
C VAL A 9 -10.91 -6.95 -10.50
N PRO A 10 -10.67 -7.91 -9.59
CA PRO A 10 -11.21 -7.83 -8.24
C PRO A 10 -10.61 -6.70 -7.39
N ALA A 11 -9.42 -6.19 -7.72
CA ALA A 11 -8.84 -5.01 -7.06
C ALA A 11 -9.53 -3.68 -7.42
N MET A 12 -10.30 -3.64 -8.51
CA MET A 12 -11.01 -2.44 -8.99
C MET A 12 -12.48 -2.37 -8.56
N LEU A 13 -12.96 -3.34 -7.77
CA LEU A 13 -14.32 -3.32 -7.25
C LEU A 13 -14.52 -2.17 -6.28
N ASP A 14 -15.75 -1.64 -6.23
CA ASP A 14 -16.14 -0.70 -5.16
C ASP A 14 -16.11 -1.45 -3.83
N GLU A 15 -15.31 -0.96 -2.88
CA GLU A 15 -15.07 -1.59 -1.58
C GLU A 15 -16.37 -1.78 -0.78
N GLU A 16 -17.36 -0.90 -0.99
CA GLU A 16 -18.56 -0.82 -0.14
C GLU A 16 -19.73 -1.66 -0.69
N GLU A 17 -19.53 -2.29 -1.83
CA GLU A 17 -20.49 -3.18 -2.48
C GLU A 17 -20.25 -4.67 -2.14
N VAL A 18 -21.09 -5.54 -2.69
CA VAL A 18 -21.06 -6.99 -2.50
C VAL A 18 -21.10 -7.69 -3.85
N THR A 19 -20.17 -8.62 -4.09
CA THR A 19 -20.12 -9.45 -5.31
C THR A 19 -20.33 -10.90 -4.94
N ALA A 20 -21.31 -11.55 -5.57
CA ALA A 20 -21.60 -12.98 -5.35
C ALA A 20 -21.69 -13.36 -3.86
N THR A 21 -22.36 -12.53 -3.05
CA THR A 21 -22.52 -12.66 -1.59
C THR A 21 -21.26 -12.43 -0.73
N VAL A 22 -20.12 -12.10 -1.35
CA VAL A 22 -18.87 -11.76 -0.66
C VAL A 22 -18.70 -10.24 -0.61
N PRO A 23 -18.41 -9.64 0.55
CA PRO A 23 -18.09 -8.20 0.63
C PRO A 23 -16.91 -7.85 -0.28
N ASN A 24 -17.06 -6.83 -1.11
CA ASN A 24 -16.01 -6.46 -2.05
C ASN A 24 -14.73 -6.03 -1.33
N ARG A 25 -14.83 -5.34 -0.20
CA ARG A 25 -13.69 -5.01 0.66
C ARG A 25 -12.79 -6.22 0.97
N TYR A 26 -13.36 -7.42 1.17
CA TYR A 26 -12.58 -8.65 1.35
C TYR A 26 -11.85 -9.02 0.06
N LEU A 27 -12.55 -9.05 -1.08
CA LEU A 27 -11.98 -9.38 -2.39
C LEU A 27 -10.89 -8.40 -2.82
N VAL A 28 -11.12 -7.10 -2.64
CA VAL A 28 -10.17 -6.03 -2.95
C VAL A 28 -8.91 -6.16 -2.10
N CYS A 29 -9.07 -6.39 -0.78
CA CYS A 29 -7.94 -6.60 0.12
C CYS A 29 -7.12 -7.84 -0.26
N CYS A 30 -7.77 -8.99 -0.49
CA CYS A 30 -7.13 -10.21 -1.00
C CYS A 30 -6.34 -9.92 -2.27
N SER A 31 -6.95 -9.19 -3.21
CA SER A 31 -6.36 -8.92 -4.52
C SER A 31 -5.09 -8.09 -4.40
N TYR A 32 -5.11 -7.02 -3.60
CA TYR A 32 -3.92 -6.22 -3.34
C TYR A 32 -2.85 -7.00 -2.58
N PHE A 33 -3.23 -7.84 -1.61
CA PHE A 33 -2.26 -8.68 -0.91
C PHE A 33 -1.57 -9.65 -1.87
N TYR A 34 -2.30 -10.38 -2.71
CA TYR A 34 -1.68 -11.30 -3.66
C TYR A 34 -0.93 -10.58 -4.79
N LEU A 35 -1.35 -9.38 -5.22
CA LEU A 35 -0.56 -8.53 -6.11
C LEU A 35 0.79 -8.17 -5.48
N SER A 36 0.81 -7.90 -4.16
CA SER A 36 2.07 -7.65 -3.44
C SER A 36 3.02 -8.84 -3.51
N VAL A 37 2.49 -10.06 -3.33
CA VAL A 37 3.25 -11.31 -3.41
C VAL A 37 3.76 -11.54 -4.84
N VAL A 38 2.91 -11.37 -5.84
CA VAL A 38 3.29 -11.53 -7.26
C VAL A 38 4.42 -10.57 -7.62
N ARG A 39 4.33 -9.29 -7.24
CA ARG A 39 5.38 -8.30 -7.49
C ARG A 39 6.67 -8.63 -6.75
N LYS A 40 6.58 -9.08 -5.50
CA LYS A 40 7.75 -9.50 -4.73
C LYS A 40 8.48 -10.67 -5.41
N LEU A 41 7.73 -11.67 -5.90
CA LEU A 41 8.29 -12.81 -6.64
C LEU A 41 8.90 -12.41 -7.98
N GLN A 42 8.40 -11.33 -8.61
CA GLN A 42 8.98 -10.76 -9.83
C GLN A 42 10.21 -9.87 -9.57
N GLY A 43 10.60 -9.66 -8.31
CA GLY A 43 11.71 -8.79 -7.92
C GLY A 43 11.37 -7.30 -7.88
N ASP A 44 10.10 -6.92 -8.07
CA ASP A 44 9.64 -5.54 -7.94
C ASP A 44 9.18 -5.27 -6.50
N GLU A 45 10.17 -5.00 -5.64
CA GLU A 45 9.93 -4.74 -4.22
C GLU A 45 9.10 -3.46 -3.98
N TRP A 46 9.21 -2.50 -4.91
CA TRP A 46 8.54 -1.23 -4.81
C TRP A 46 7.03 -1.38 -4.99
N GLN A 47 6.61 -2.00 -6.10
CA GLN A 47 5.20 -2.29 -6.35
C GLN A 47 4.65 -3.28 -5.34
N ALA A 48 5.48 -4.23 -4.87
CA ALA A 48 5.09 -5.12 -3.78
C ALA A 48 4.70 -4.34 -2.53
N ALA A 49 5.55 -3.41 -2.08
CA ALA A 49 5.27 -2.59 -0.91
C ALA A 49 4.00 -1.72 -1.10
N LEU A 50 3.82 -1.11 -2.28
CA LEU A 50 2.64 -0.30 -2.57
C LEU A 50 1.34 -1.11 -2.52
N HIS A 51 1.33 -2.30 -3.13
CA HIS A 51 0.16 -3.19 -3.08
C HIS A 51 -0.11 -3.71 -1.67
N PHE A 52 0.94 -4.06 -0.90
CA PHE A 52 0.79 -4.47 0.49
C PHE A 52 0.15 -3.36 1.34
N LEU A 53 0.66 -2.13 1.24
CA LEU A 53 0.10 -0.98 1.94
C LEU A 53 -1.34 -0.70 1.50
N GLN A 54 -1.67 -0.89 0.22
CA GLN A 54 -3.05 -0.76 -0.25
C GLN A 54 -3.97 -1.81 0.37
N ALA A 55 -3.54 -3.07 0.50
CA ALA A 55 -4.33 -4.08 1.21
C ALA A 55 -4.57 -3.70 2.68
N VAL A 56 -3.54 -3.19 3.36
CA VAL A 56 -3.66 -2.69 4.75
C VAL A 56 -4.64 -1.52 4.81
N LEU A 57 -4.61 -0.59 3.85
CA LEU A 57 -5.56 0.53 3.80
C LEU A 57 -6.99 0.06 3.55
N VAL A 58 -7.21 -0.97 2.75
CA VAL A 58 -8.55 -1.51 2.50
C VAL A 58 -9.08 -2.19 3.76
N SER A 59 -8.31 -3.09 4.37
CA SER A 59 -8.74 -3.80 5.59
C SER A 59 -7.56 -4.20 6.48
N PRO A 60 -7.20 -3.37 7.48
CA PRO A 60 -6.09 -3.65 8.40
C PRO A 60 -6.23 -5.00 9.10
N ARG A 61 -7.41 -5.27 9.66
CA ARG A 61 -7.71 -6.52 10.36
C ARG A 61 -7.48 -7.73 9.50
N LEU A 62 -7.97 -7.70 8.25
CA LEU A 62 -7.87 -8.85 7.38
C LEU A 62 -6.40 -9.17 7.06
N VAL A 63 -5.58 -8.14 6.83
CA VAL A 63 -4.14 -8.33 6.64
C VAL A 63 -3.48 -8.86 7.91
N TRP A 64 -3.90 -8.38 9.07
CA TRP A 64 -3.34 -8.80 10.35
C TRP A 64 -3.70 -10.24 10.73
N THR A 65 -4.97 -10.64 10.60
CA THR A 65 -5.45 -11.93 11.10
C THR A 65 -5.25 -13.06 10.09
N GLU A 66 -5.47 -12.79 8.80
CA GLU A 66 -5.51 -13.85 7.77
C GLU A 66 -4.24 -13.94 6.93
N PHE A 67 -3.53 -12.83 6.71
CA PHE A 67 -2.48 -12.80 5.69
C PHE A 67 -1.06 -12.75 6.23
N ALA A 68 -0.75 -11.78 7.09
CA ALA A 68 0.62 -11.44 7.41
C ALA A 68 0.79 -10.84 8.82
N SER A 69 0.27 -11.53 9.84
CA SER A 69 0.34 -11.11 11.26
C SER A 69 1.74 -10.68 11.69
N GLN A 70 2.75 -11.53 11.48
CA GLN A 70 4.14 -11.27 11.88
C GLN A 70 4.74 -10.04 11.18
N LEU A 71 4.41 -9.85 9.89
CA LEU A 71 4.86 -8.67 9.15
C LEU A 71 4.19 -7.41 9.70
N CYS A 72 2.89 -7.48 9.99
CA CYS A 72 2.14 -6.36 10.56
C CYS A 72 2.65 -5.99 11.95
N GLU A 73 2.96 -6.96 12.81
CA GLU A 73 3.57 -6.71 14.12
C GLU A 73 4.91 -5.97 14.02
N SER A 74 5.72 -6.32 13.01
CA SER A 74 7.02 -5.67 12.78
C SER A 74 6.91 -4.24 12.24
N LEU A 75 5.91 -3.99 11.37
CA LEU A 75 5.73 -2.70 10.70
C LEU A 75 4.88 -1.73 11.51
N PHE A 76 3.96 -2.25 12.32
CA PHE A 76 3.02 -1.48 13.11
C PHE A 76 3.07 -1.93 14.58
N PRO A 77 4.14 -1.62 15.32
CA PRO A 77 4.21 -2.00 16.74
C PRO A 77 3.08 -1.37 17.53
N GLN A 78 2.38 -2.16 18.35
CA GLN A 78 1.26 -1.68 19.18
C GLN A 78 1.68 -0.52 20.12
N SER A 79 2.94 -0.49 20.55
CA SER A 79 3.52 0.62 21.32
C SER A 79 3.48 1.95 20.57
N ASN A 80 3.65 1.93 19.25
CA ASN A 80 3.66 3.13 18.41
C ASN A 80 2.22 3.62 18.14
N MET A 81 1.25 2.71 18.12
CA MET A 81 -0.18 3.05 17.96
C MET A 81 -0.75 3.77 19.17
N SER A 82 -0.42 3.31 20.38
CA SER A 82 -0.82 3.96 21.64
C SER A 82 -0.33 5.41 21.71
N MET A 83 0.91 5.67 21.26
CA MET A 83 1.49 7.01 21.26
C MET A 83 0.81 7.95 20.24
N MET A 84 0.34 7.43 19.11
CA MET A 84 -0.40 8.20 18.12
C MET A 84 -1.83 8.54 18.56
N GLN A 85 -2.48 7.64 19.29
CA GLN A 85 -3.81 7.88 19.84
C GLN A 85 -3.82 9.11 20.77
N GLY A 86 -2.75 9.33 21.54
CA GLY A 86 -2.58 10.52 22.38
C GLY A 86 -2.51 11.84 21.61
N ASN A 87 -1.93 11.87 20.41
CA ASN A 87 -1.79 13.09 19.60
C ASN A 87 -3.05 13.41 18.76
N CYS A 88 -3.81 12.39 18.33
CA CYS A 88 -5.03 12.57 17.55
C CYS A 88 -6.29 12.82 18.41
N SER A 89 -6.24 12.58 19.72
CA SER A 89 -7.38 12.69 20.65
C SER A 89 -7.88 14.12 20.92
N SER A 90 -7.32 15.16 20.29
CA SER A 90 -7.81 16.54 20.50
C SER A 90 -9.06 16.90 19.69
N ARG A 91 -9.55 16.01 18.80
CA ARG A 91 -10.65 16.37 17.90
C ARG A 91 -11.53 15.21 17.43
N SER A 92 -12.17 14.45 18.32
CA SER A 92 -13.53 13.93 18.06
C SER A 92 -14.13 13.28 19.30
N LEU A 93 -15.30 13.76 19.69
CA LEU A 93 -16.26 13.06 20.54
C LEU A 93 -16.88 11.92 19.70
N GLU A 94 -16.72 10.68 20.15
CA GLU A 94 -17.70 9.58 20.15
C GLU A 94 -16.95 8.26 20.34
N SER A 95 -17.48 7.41 21.22
CA SER A 95 -16.89 6.13 21.59
C SER A 95 -16.95 5.16 20.40
N VAL A 96 -15.96 5.20 19.52
CA VAL A 96 -15.72 4.14 18.56
C VAL A 96 -15.17 2.94 19.33
N SER A 97 -15.62 1.73 19.00
CA SER A 97 -15.06 0.48 19.54
C SER A 97 -13.54 0.59 19.55
N SER A 98 -12.87 0.22 20.65
CA SER A 98 -11.40 0.32 20.78
C SER A 98 -10.65 -0.25 19.57
N GLU A 99 -11.31 -1.20 18.94
CA GLU A 99 -10.88 -2.01 17.83
C GLU A 99 -10.93 -1.27 16.47
N ASP A 100 -11.93 -0.39 16.25
CA ASP A 100 -11.98 0.49 15.07
C ASP A 100 -10.96 1.63 15.17
N GLY A 101 -10.69 2.10 16.39
CA GLY A 101 -9.64 3.10 16.63
C GLY A 101 -8.23 2.57 16.33
N ILE A 102 -7.98 1.28 16.56
CA ILE A 102 -6.73 0.61 16.19
C ILE A 102 -6.60 0.51 14.67
N ASP A 103 -7.67 0.11 13.98
CA ASP A 103 -7.68 0.02 12.51
C ASP A 103 -7.37 1.37 11.87
N GLU A 104 -7.93 2.46 12.40
CA GLU A 104 -7.66 3.80 11.88
C GLU A 104 -6.22 4.25 12.14
N ALA A 105 -5.66 3.93 13.32
CA ALA A 105 -4.25 4.18 13.59
C ALA A 105 -3.33 3.42 12.61
N ILE A 106 -3.66 2.16 12.30
CA ILE A 106 -2.93 1.37 11.28
C ILE A 106 -3.04 2.03 9.91
N ARG A 107 -4.24 2.44 9.49
CA ARG A 107 -4.47 3.13 8.21
C ARG A 107 -3.64 4.39 8.10
N GLU A 108 -3.56 5.18 9.17
CA GLU A 108 -2.79 6.41 9.19
C GLU A 108 -1.28 6.15 9.03
N VAL A 109 -0.73 5.14 9.71
CA VAL A 109 0.68 4.75 9.51
C VAL A 109 0.91 4.23 8.08
N ALA A 110 0.00 3.39 7.57
CA ALA A 110 0.08 2.87 6.20
C ALA A 110 0.03 3.99 5.14
N ARG A 111 -0.79 5.03 5.35
CA ARG A 111 -0.83 6.24 4.50
C ARG A 111 0.53 6.93 4.47
N ARG A 112 1.14 7.17 5.64
CA ARG A 112 2.47 7.79 5.71
C ARG A 112 3.54 6.96 5.01
N TYR A 113 3.53 5.64 5.19
CA TYR A 113 4.46 4.77 4.46
C TYR A 113 4.25 4.84 2.96
N LYS A 114 3.00 4.88 2.48
CA LYS A 114 2.69 5.00 1.06
C LYS A 114 3.15 6.35 0.49
N GLU A 115 2.92 7.43 1.22
CA GLU A 115 3.38 8.77 0.86
C GLU A 115 4.91 8.86 0.82
N CYS A 116 5.60 8.34 1.85
CA CYS A 116 7.06 8.28 1.89
C CYS A 116 7.63 7.49 0.71
N LEU A 117 7.02 6.34 0.39
CA LEU A 117 7.39 5.60 -0.81
C LEU A 117 7.24 6.50 -2.03
N VAL A 118 6.04 6.98 -2.36
CA VAL A 118 5.83 7.80 -3.57
C VAL A 118 6.80 9.00 -3.62
N TYR A 119 7.09 9.65 -2.50
CA TYR A 119 8.10 10.70 -2.40
C TYR A 119 9.50 10.21 -2.82
N TYR A 120 9.99 9.12 -2.24
CA TYR A 120 11.28 8.55 -2.61
C TYR A 120 11.31 8.07 -4.06
N GLN A 121 10.19 7.57 -4.59
CA GLN A 121 10.06 7.27 -6.01
C GLN A 121 10.40 8.50 -6.83
N VAL A 122 9.63 9.58 -6.66
CA VAL A 122 9.78 10.82 -7.43
C VAL A 122 11.17 11.40 -7.26
N MET A 123 11.70 11.40 -6.03
CA MET A 123 13.02 11.97 -5.75
C MET A 123 14.17 11.21 -6.41
N LEU A 124 14.13 9.88 -6.38
CA LEU A 124 15.16 9.04 -7.01
C LEU A 124 15.03 9.03 -8.54
N TYR A 125 13.81 9.13 -9.09
CA TYR A 125 13.61 9.29 -10.54
C TYR A 125 14.11 10.65 -11.06
N GLY A 126 14.21 11.67 -10.21
CA GLY A 126 14.84 12.95 -10.53
C GLY A 126 16.33 12.85 -10.92
N GLU A 127 17.02 11.77 -10.53
CA GLU A 127 18.45 11.57 -10.80
C GLU A 127 18.73 10.92 -12.17
N THR A 128 17.72 10.34 -12.83
CA THR A 128 17.82 9.82 -14.21
C THR A 128 16.82 10.51 -15.14
N PRO A 129 17.14 11.73 -15.62
CA PRO A 129 16.28 12.38 -16.57
C PRO A 129 16.31 11.66 -17.93
N TRP A 130 15.14 11.32 -18.44
CA TRP A 130 14.93 10.69 -19.76
C TRP A 130 15.56 11.47 -20.92
N TRP A 131 15.79 12.79 -20.78
CA TRP A 131 16.49 13.63 -21.76
C TRP A 131 18.02 13.43 -21.79
N ARG A 132 18.63 12.78 -20.79
CA ARG A 132 20.09 12.50 -20.79
C ARG A 132 20.48 11.49 -21.88
N SER A 133 19.54 10.65 -22.33
CA SER A 133 19.72 9.72 -23.46
C SER A 133 19.68 10.44 -24.83
N TYR A 134 18.95 11.56 -24.92
CA TYR A 134 18.79 12.32 -26.17
C TYR A 134 19.92 13.33 -26.41
N CYS A 135 20.56 13.86 -25.35
CA CYS A 135 21.69 14.79 -25.50
C CYS A 135 23.06 14.12 -25.72
N GLY A 136 23.18 12.80 -25.60
CA GLY A 136 24.45 12.08 -25.79
C GLY A 136 24.82 11.76 -27.25
N LYS A 137 23.94 12.05 -28.22
CA LYS A 137 24.13 11.66 -29.64
C LYS A 137 24.41 12.81 -30.61
N GLN A 138 24.57 14.05 -30.14
CA GLN A 138 24.86 15.19 -31.02
C GLN A 138 26.33 15.62 -31.10
N SER A 139 27.26 14.89 -30.46
CA SER A 139 28.71 15.12 -30.64
C SER A 139 29.36 13.95 -31.41
N ALA A 140 28.98 13.78 -32.67
CA ALA A 140 29.75 12.97 -33.63
C ALA A 140 29.26 13.22 -35.08
N ARG A 141 29.39 14.46 -35.58
CA ARG A 141 29.47 14.73 -37.02
C ARG A 141 30.28 16.00 -37.26
N SER A 142 31.59 15.86 -37.10
CA SER A 142 32.58 16.72 -37.73
C SER A 142 33.31 15.90 -38.79
N VAL A 143 32.90 16.03 -40.06
CA VAL A 143 33.75 16.12 -41.27
C VAL A 143 32.89 16.81 -42.34
#